data_AF-U3UAF4-F1
#
_entry.id   AF-U3UAF4-F1
#
_cell.length_a   1.000
_cell.length_b   1.000
_cell.length_c   1.000
_cell.angle_alpha   90.00
_cell.angle_beta   90.00
_cell.angle_gamma   90.00
#
_symmetry.space_group_name_H-M   'P 1'
#
loop_
_entity.id
_entity.type
_entity.pdbx_description
1 polymer ?
#
loop_
_entity_poly.entity_id
_entity_poly.type
_entity_poly.pdbx_seq_one_letter_code
_entity_poly.pdbx_strand_id
1 'polypeptide(L)'
;MLETGQYFSIYTQNGGLVWMTEGIVTATDGAFNAPATVALSSTGAIMAGKLSGTFASKSTLSATTSINTTPNTTALNFNGNYTGVYDTPLAIGDVLGIWKNVPNIATTTTVTFASDGSVQGAEGLCTFTGSFRPRATGKHILDGTLSFTDASCATGSRVNMPVEATVVNNQMTIVGVTPQRTTAFYLAATR
;
A
#
# COMPACT_ATOMS: atom_id res chain seq x y z
N MET A 1 -5.57 3.30 -17.52
CA MET A 1 -4.95 1.99 -17.24
C MET A 1 -3.85 2.20 -16.22
N LEU A 2 -3.69 1.29 -15.25
CA LEU A 2 -2.53 1.31 -14.37
C LEU A 2 -1.30 0.94 -15.20
N GLU A 3 -0.16 1.54 -14.90
CA GLU A 3 1.05 1.42 -15.72
C GLU A 3 1.66 0.00 -15.70
N THR A 4 1.60 -0.69 -14.56
CA THR A 4 2.09 -2.06 -14.37
C THR A 4 0.96 -3.06 -14.25
N GLY A 5 -0.30 -2.60 -14.25
CA GLY A 5 -1.45 -3.41 -13.86
C GLY A 5 -1.49 -3.78 -12.38
N GLN A 6 -0.45 -3.50 -11.59
CA GLN A 6 -0.44 -3.79 -10.16
C GLN A 6 -1.37 -2.83 -9.41
N TYR A 7 -2.07 -3.36 -8.41
CA TYR A 7 -2.88 -2.56 -7.52
C TYR A 7 -2.68 -2.98 -6.06
N PHE A 8 -2.94 -2.03 -5.17
CA PHE A 8 -3.16 -2.26 -3.76
C PHE A 8 -4.55 -1.73 -3.39
N SER A 9 -5.31 -2.48 -2.59
CA SER A 9 -6.51 -1.95 -1.93
C SER A 9 -6.36 -2.17 -0.44
N ILE A 10 -6.65 -1.13 0.34
CA ILE A 10 -6.47 -1.13 1.78
C ILE A 10 -7.83 -0.91 2.42
N TYR A 11 -8.21 -1.81 3.30
CA TYR A 11 -9.40 -1.64 4.12
C TYR A 11 -8.96 -1.43 5.57
N THR A 12 -9.39 -0.29 6.10
CA THR A 12 -9.11 0.13 7.47
C THR A 12 -10.41 0.22 8.25
N GLN A 13 -10.31 -0.01 9.55
CA GLN A 13 -11.40 0.20 10.50
C GLN A 13 -10.85 0.98 11.68
N ASN A 14 -11.49 2.08 12.05
CA ASN A 14 -11.01 3.01 13.08
C ASN A 14 -9.56 3.46 12.86
N GLY A 15 -9.15 3.61 11.59
CA GLY A 15 -7.79 3.98 11.18
C GLY A 15 -6.77 2.84 11.17
N GLY A 16 -7.06 1.70 11.80
CA GLY A 16 -6.19 0.53 11.80
C GLY A 16 -6.36 -0.32 10.55
N LEU A 17 -5.28 -0.96 10.09
CA LEU A 17 -5.35 -1.94 9.02
C LEU A 17 -6.20 -3.14 9.47
N VAL A 18 -7.16 -3.52 8.66
CA VAL A 18 -7.85 -4.82 8.80
C VAL A 18 -7.22 -5.81 7.83
N TRP A 19 -7.02 -5.39 6.58
CA TRP A 19 -6.42 -6.19 5.53
C TRP A 19 -6.07 -5.32 4.32
N MET A 20 -5.08 -5.79 3.58
CA MET A 20 -4.65 -5.21 2.31
C MET A 20 -4.70 -6.29 1.24
N THR A 21 -5.17 -5.94 0.05
CA THR A 21 -5.14 -6.81 -1.12
C THR A 21 -4.11 -6.31 -2.13
N GLU A 22 -3.38 -7.23 -2.73
CA GLU A 22 -2.48 -6.95 -3.84
C GLU A 22 -2.75 -7.93 -4.98
N GLY A 23 -2.54 -7.46 -6.21
CA GLY A 23 -2.68 -8.28 -7.40
C GLY A 23 -2.42 -7.49 -8.67
N ILE A 24 -2.61 -8.17 -9.80
CA ILE A 24 -2.52 -7.57 -11.14
C ILE A 24 -3.93 -7.55 -11.74
N VAL A 25 -4.41 -6.36 -12.11
CA VAL A 25 -5.64 -6.21 -12.89
C VAL A 25 -5.34 -6.28 -14.38
N THR A 26 -6.20 -7.00 -15.10
CA THR A 26 -6.38 -6.84 -16.55
C THR A 26 -7.65 -6.03 -16.78
N ALA A 27 -7.61 -5.10 -17.73
CA ALA A 27 -8.71 -4.19 -17.99
C ALA A 27 -9.00 -4.12 -19.50
N THR A 28 -10.28 -4.32 -19.85
CA THR A 28 -10.78 -4.32 -21.23
C THR A 28 -12.19 -3.74 -21.22
N ASP A 29 -12.50 -2.86 -22.17
CA ASP A 29 -13.86 -2.32 -22.43
C ASP A 29 -14.61 -1.81 -21.18
N GLY A 30 -13.91 -1.05 -20.33
CA GLY A 30 -14.52 -0.45 -19.12
C GLY A 30 -14.73 -1.44 -17.96
N ALA A 31 -14.26 -2.68 -18.08
CA ALA A 31 -14.24 -3.67 -17.02
C ALA A 31 -12.81 -4.06 -16.63
N PHE A 32 -12.62 -4.52 -15.40
CA PHE A 32 -11.35 -5.07 -14.96
C PHE A 32 -11.53 -6.30 -14.05
N ASN A 33 -10.51 -7.14 -14.03
CA ASN A 33 -10.47 -8.35 -13.20
C ASN A 33 -9.04 -8.66 -12.74
N ALA A 34 -8.90 -9.14 -11.51
CA ALA A 34 -7.69 -9.68 -10.92
C ALA A 34 -8.04 -11.01 -10.23
N PRO A 35 -7.97 -12.15 -10.95
CA PRO A 35 -8.43 -13.44 -10.45
C PRO A 35 -7.50 -14.05 -9.39
N ALA A 36 -6.25 -13.59 -9.31
CA ALA A 36 -5.23 -14.06 -8.38
C ALA A 36 -4.86 -12.94 -7.39
N THR A 37 -5.87 -12.41 -6.71
CA THR A 37 -5.68 -11.41 -5.65
C THR A 37 -5.22 -12.13 -4.37
N VAL A 38 -4.26 -11.54 -3.67
CA VAL A 38 -3.85 -12.01 -2.35
C VAL A 38 -4.26 -10.96 -1.32
N ALA A 39 -4.99 -11.38 -0.28
CA ALA A 39 -5.18 -10.57 0.91
C ALA A 39 -4.20 -10.95 2.00
N LEU A 40 -3.72 -9.93 2.68
CA LEU A 40 -2.94 -10.03 3.89
C LEU A 40 -3.71 -9.33 5.01
N SER A 41 -4.12 -10.12 6.01
CA SER A 41 -4.83 -9.66 7.20
C SER A 41 -3.87 -9.02 8.20
N SER A 42 -4.35 -8.06 8.99
CA SER A 42 -3.60 -7.55 10.15
C SER A 42 -3.34 -8.61 11.23
N THR A 43 -4.04 -9.75 11.17
CA THR A 43 -3.76 -10.93 12.00
C THR A 43 -2.64 -11.82 11.45
N GLY A 44 -2.03 -11.47 10.31
CA GLY A 44 -1.01 -12.25 9.62
C GLY A 44 -1.53 -13.35 8.70
N ALA A 45 -2.85 -13.51 8.59
CA ALA A 45 -3.45 -14.49 7.67
C ALA A 45 -3.26 -14.08 6.21
N ILE A 46 -2.85 -15.03 5.36
CA ILE A 46 -2.72 -14.87 3.91
C ILE A 46 -3.88 -15.60 3.25
N MET A 47 -4.63 -14.91 2.40
CA MET A 47 -5.91 -15.40 1.90
C MET A 47 -6.00 -15.17 0.39
N ALA A 48 -6.39 -16.21 -0.35
CA ALA A 48 -6.67 -16.07 -1.77
C ALA A 48 -7.99 -15.32 -1.99
N GLY A 49 -8.03 -14.49 -3.01
CA GLY A 49 -9.21 -13.73 -3.37
C GLY A 49 -9.24 -13.37 -4.85
N LYS A 50 -10.26 -12.59 -5.21
CA LYS A 50 -10.44 -11.98 -6.52
C LYS A 50 -10.92 -10.54 -6.36
N LEU A 51 -10.52 -9.69 -7.29
CA LEU A 51 -11.06 -8.35 -7.45
C LEU A 51 -11.64 -8.24 -8.85
N SER A 52 -12.86 -7.72 -8.99
CA SER A 52 -13.46 -7.42 -10.29
C SER A 52 -14.27 -6.14 -10.21
N GLY A 53 -14.44 -5.46 -11.34
CA GLY A 53 -15.20 -4.23 -11.35
C GLY A 53 -15.33 -3.58 -12.71
N THR A 54 -15.84 -2.36 -12.70
CA THR A 54 -15.97 -1.49 -13.87
C THR A 54 -15.31 -0.14 -13.60
N PHE A 55 -14.94 0.56 -14.67
CA PHE A 55 -14.30 1.85 -14.58
C PHE A 55 -14.71 2.78 -15.74
N ALA A 56 -14.73 4.08 -15.44
CA ALA A 56 -14.64 5.13 -16.42
C ALA A 56 -13.22 5.69 -16.39
N SER A 57 -12.52 5.64 -17.53
CA SER A 57 -11.11 6.05 -17.64
C SER A 57 -10.86 7.43 -17.03
N LYS A 58 -9.89 7.51 -16.12
CA LYS A 58 -9.52 8.74 -15.39
C LYS A 58 -10.69 9.44 -14.69
N SER A 59 -11.70 8.68 -14.26
CA SER A 59 -12.89 9.24 -13.62
C SER A 59 -13.26 8.43 -12.37
N THR A 60 -13.85 7.26 -12.55
CA THR A 60 -14.38 6.46 -11.44
C THR A 60 -14.07 4.99 -11.62
N LEU A 61 -14.12 4.25 -10.51
CA LEU A 61 -14.20 2.80 -10.50
C LEU A 61 -15.26 2.34 -9.52
N SER A 62 -15.86 1.19 -9.82
CA SER A 62 -16.66 0.41 -8.87
C SER A 62 -16.13 -1.01 -8.87
N ALA A 63 -15.92 -1.56 -7.67
CA ALA A 63 -15.16 -2.78 -7.49
C ALA A 63 -15.78 -3.67 -6.42
N THR A 64 -15.60 -4.97 -6.60
CA THR A 64 -15.96 -6.01 -5.66
C THR A 64 -14.72 -6.85 -5.37
N THR A 65 -14.32 -6.89 -4.11
CA THR A 65 -13.30 -7.83 -3.62
C THR A 65 -14.00 -9.00 -2.96
N SER A 66 -13.76 -10.22 -3.44
CA SER A 66 -14.19 -11.45 -2.77
C SER A 66 -12.99 -12.18 -2.23
N ILE A 67 -12.92 -12.35 -0.92
CA ILE A 67 -11.83 -13.04 -0.26
C ILE A 67 -12.47 -14.07 0.64
N ASN A 68 -12.22 -15.33 0.30
CA ASN A 68 -12.95 -16.43 0.88
C ASN A 68 -12.31 -16.77 2.23
N THR A 69 -12.82 -16.18 3.29
CA THR A 69 -12.39 -16.47 4.66
C THR A 69 -13.57 -17.09 5.41
N THR A 70 -13.33 -18.12 6.22
CA THR A 70 -14.39 -18.65 7.08
C THR A 70 -14.34 -17.91 8.41
N PRO A 71 -15.47 -17.40 8.94
CA PRO A 71 -16.85 -17.48 8.43
C PRO A 71 -17.25 -16.34 7.47
N ASN A 72 -16.39 -15.35 7.24
CA ASN A 72 -16.73 -14.17 6.44
C ASN A 72 -16.47 -14.38 4.94
N THR A 73 -17.51 -14.86 4.24
CA THR A 73 -17.53 -15.06 2.78
C THR A 73 -18.15 -13.89 2.02
N THR A 74 -18.51 -12.80 2.70
CA THR A 74 -19.22 -11.68 2.08
C THR A 74 -18.24 -10.87 1.23
N ALA A 75 -18.57 -10.69 -0.05
CA ALA A 75 -17.79 -9.82 -0.92
C ALA A 75 -17.93 -8.36 -0.47
N LEU A 76 -16.81 -7.62 -0.45
CA LEU A 76 -16.82 -6.19 -0.15
C LEU A 76 -16.93 -5.40 -1.45
N ASN A 77 -17.89 -4.49 -1.49
CA ASN A 77 -18.05 -3.56 -2.59
C ASN A 77 -17.48 -2.19 -2.18
N PHE A 78 -16.77 -1.55 -3.11
CA PHE A 78 -16.26 -0.20 -2.90
C PHE A 78 -16.22 0.56 -4.22
N ASN A 79 -16.19 1.89 -4.10
CA ASN A 79 -16.05 2.79 -5.24
C ASN A 79 -14.79 3.63 -5.04
N GLY A 80 -14.23 4.13 -6.13
CA GLY A 80 -13.07 5.00 -6.12
C GLY A 80 -13.21 6.11 -7.16
N ASN A 81 -12.58 7.24 -6.87
CA ASN A 81 -12.44 8.35 -7.81
C ASN A 81 -10.97 8.44 -8.22
N TYR A 82 -10.75 8.73 -9.50
CA TYR A 82 -9.43 9.04 -10.01
C TYR A 82 -8.98 10.40 -9.48
N THR A 83 -7.74 10.45 -9.00
CA THR A 83 -7.07 11.71 -8.64
C THR A 83 -6.08 12.09 -9.74
N GLY A 84 -6.23 13.29 -10.29
CA GLY A 84 -5.31 13.85 -11.29
C GLY A 84 -3.88 14.00 -10.77
N VAL A 85 -3.70 14.00 -9.44
CA VAL A 85 -2.38 13.95 -8.79
C VAL A 85 -1.55 12.78 -9.32
N TYR A 86 -2.16 11.62 -9.57
CA TYR A 86 -1.47 10.43 -10.08
C TYR A 86 -0.65 10.68 -11.36
N ASP A 87 -1.08 11.62 -12.21
CA ASP A 87 -0.40 11.98 -13.47
C ASP A 87 0.70 13.04 -13.28
N THR A 88 1.04 13.40 -12.04
CA THR A 88 2.12 14.33 -11.72
C THR A 88 3.26 13.61 -10.99
N PRO A 89 4.53 13.89 -11.29
CA PRO A 89 5.64 13.27 -10.57
C PRO A 89 5.62 13.62 -9.08
N LEU A 90 5.98 12.65 -8.24
CA LEU A 90 6.26 12.87 -6.81
C LEU A 90 7.79 12.91 -6.62
N ALA A 91 8.32 14.00 -6.09
CA ALA A 91 9.75 14.17 -5.85
C ALA A 91 10.13 13.81 -4.40
N ILE A 92 11.40 13.47 -4.17
CA ILE A 92 11.93 13.23 -2.81
C ILE A 92 11.81 14.49 -1.94
N GLY A 93 11.97 15.67 -2.56
CA GLY A 93 11.76 16.97 -1.90
C GLY A 93 10.38 17.16 -1.28
N ASP A 94 9.34 16.53 -1.85
CA ASP A 94 7.97 16.63 -1.36
C ASP A 94 7.76 15.78 -0.10
N VAL A 95 8.58 14.73 0.08
CA VAL A 95 8.43 13.72 1.15
C VAL A 95 9.40 13.87 2.32
N LEU A 96 10.32 14.84 2.30
CA LEU A 96 11.29 15.11 3.38
C LEU A 96 10.70 15.25 4.80
N GLY A 97 11.44 14.79 5.80
CA GLY A 97 11.08 14.94 7.21
C GLY A 97 10.30 13.75 7.77
N ILE A 98 9.68 13.96 8.94
CA ILE A 98 9.07 12.89 9.74
C ILE A 98 7.58 12.81 9.43
N TRP A 99 7.12 11.61 9.11
CA TRP A 99 5.71 11.24 8.96
C TRP A 99 5.32 10.27 10.06
N LYS A 100 4.14 10.46 10.65
CA LYS A 100 3.61 9.64 11.73
C LYS A 100 2.20 9.18 11.41
N ASN A 101 1.87 7.94 11.79
CA ASN A 101 0.49 7.47 11.74
C ASN A 101 -0.46 8.32 12.62
N VAL A 102 -1.75 8.25 12.31
CA VAL A 102 -2.76 9.04 13.01
C VAL A 102 -2.81 8.72 14.52
N PRO A 103 -3.08 9.70 15.40
CA PRO A 103 -2.92 9.54 16.86
C PRO A 103 -3.76 8.44 17.53
N ASN A 104 -4.83 7.98 16.88
CA ASN A 104 -5.74 6.95 17.39
C ASN A 104 -5.24 5.51 17.16
N ILE A 105 -4.06 5.33 16.56
CA ILE A 105 -3.42 4.02 16.44
C ILE A 105 -2.54 3.77 17.66
N ALA A 106 -2.75 2.63 18.33
CA ALA A 106 -2.07 2.30 19.58
C ALA A 106 -0.55 2.21 19.42
N THR A 107 -0.08 1.56 18.36
CA THR A 107 1.34 1.48 18.05
C THR A 107 1.72 2.65 17.15
N THR A 108 2.60 3.52 17.62
CA THR A 108 3.15 4.59 16.80
C THR A 108 4.04 4.00 15.72
N THR A 109 3.80 4.42 14.48
CA THR A 109 4.68 4.18 13.34
C THR A 109 5.19 5.51 12.82
N THR A 110 6.51 5.63 12.70
CA THR A 110 7.18 6.81 12.14
C THR A 110 8.06 6.43 10.97
N VAL A 111 8.10 7.29 9.95
CA VAL A 111 9.06 7.22 8.84
C VAL A 111 9.68 8.58 8.63
N THR A 112 11.00 8.64 8.54
CA THR A 112 11.75 9.86 8.27
C THR A 112 12.42 9.75 6.91
N PHE A 113 12.13 10.69 6.01
CA PHE A 113 12.78 10.80 4.70
C PHE A 113 13.91 11.83 4.74
N ALA A 114 15.07 11.43 4.24
CA ALA A 114 16.19 12.30 3.96
C ALA A 114 16.22 12.77 2.49
N SER A 115 17.02 13.79 2.20
CA SER A 115 17.11 14.41 0.87
C SER A 115 17.72 13.53 -0.22
N ASP A 116 18.47 12.49 0.17
CA ASP A 116 19.03 11.47 -0.73
C ASP A 116 18.03 10.33 -1.02
N GLY A 117 16.83 10.39 -0.44
CA GLY A 117 15.80 9.36 -0.57
C GLY A 117 15.98 8.20 0.40
N SER A 118 17.00 8.20 1.26
CA SER A 118 17.11 7.23 2.35
C SER A 118 15.99 7.46 3.38
N VAL A 119 15.54 6.36 3.99
CA VAL A 119 14.55 6.40 5.07
C VAL A 119 14.99 5.61 6.29
N GLN A 120 14.50 6.06 7.43
CA GLN A 120 14.54 5.33 8.69
C GLN A 120 13.13 5.35 9.29
N GLY A 121 12.70 4.23 9.84
CA GLY A 121 11.40 4.13 10.47
C GLY A 121 11.35 3.11 11.60
N ALA A 122 10.28 3.21 12.35
CA ALA A 122 9.99 2.31 13.45
C ALA A 122 8.47 2.16 13.63
N GLU A 123 8.03 0.96 13.96
CA GLU A 123 6.69 0.63 14.45
C GLU A 123 6.85 -0.05 15.82
N GLY A 124 6.64 0.71 16.90
CA GLY A 124 6.99 0.24 18.24
C GLY A 124 8.47 -0.15 18.34
N LEU A 125 8.76 -1.43 18.58
CA LEU A 125 10.13 -1.97 18.64
C LEU A 125 10.69 -2.39 17.27
N CYS A 126 9.82 -2.57 16.26
CA CYS A 126 10.26 -2.98 14.93
C CYS A 126 10.89 -1.79 14.21
N THR A 127 12.20 -1.83 13.99
CA THR A 127 12.91 -0.82 13.20
C THR A 127 13.14 -1.28 11.77
N PHE A 128 13.14 -0.33 10.84
CA PHE A 128 13.45 -0.56 9.45
C PHE A 128 14.17 0.64 8.82
N THR A 129 14.98 0.35 7.81
CA THR A 129 15.61 1.36 6.95
C THR A 129 15.16 1.16 5.52
N GLY A 130 15.53 2.06 4.61
CA GLY A 130 15.17 1.88 3.22
C GLY A 130 15.67 2.99 2.32
N SER A 131 15.24 2.92 1.06
CA SER A 131 15.45 3.99 0.10
C SER A 131 14.27 4.08 -0.84
N PHE A 132 14.00 5.31 -1.29
CA PHE A 132 12.96 5.63 -2.24
C PHE A 132 13.53 6.47 -3.38
N ARG A 133 12.92 6.35 -4.56
CA ARG A 133 13.19 7.17 -5.73
C ARG A 133 11.90 7.49 -6.47
N PRO A 134 11.81 8.64 -7.18
CA PRO A 134 10.66 8.92 -8.03
C PRO A 134 10.43 7.80 -9.05
N ARG A 135 9.16 7.44 -9.28
CA ARG A 135 8.78 6.47 -10.31
C ARG A 135 9.23 6.97 -11.68
N ALA A 136 9.95 6.14 -12.43
CA ALA A 136 10.56 6.52 -13.70
C ALA A 136 9.55 6.98 -14.78
N THR A 137 8.29 6.53 -14.68
CA THR A 137 7.19 6.90 -15.57
C THR A 137 6.61 8.29 -15.29
N GLY A 138 7.06 8.97 -14.23
CA GLY A 138 6.57 10.28 -13.83
C GLY A 138 5.20 10.24 -13.13
N LYS A 139 4.75 9.07 -12.67
CA LYS A 139 3.55 8.96 -11.82
C LYS A 139 3.83 9.46 -10.41
N HIS A 140 2.75 9.77 -9.69
CA HIS A 140 2.80 10.26 -8.31
C HIS A 140 3.08 9.14 -7.30
N ILE A 141 4.17 8.42 -7.55
CA ILE A 141 4.61 7.25 -6.81
C ILE A 141 6.12 7.39 -6.60
N LEU A 142 6.57 7.01 -5.41
CA LEU A 142 7.96 6.68 -5.16
C LEU A 142 8.10 5.16 -5.13
N ASP A 143 9.06 4.65 -5.90
CA ASP A 143 9.51 3.26 -5.79
C ASP A 143 10.49 3.16 -4.63
N GLY A 144 10.30 2.20 -3.74
CA GLY A 144 11.23 1.99 -2.64
C GLY A 144 11.43 0.54 -2.24
N THR A 145 12.35 0.38 -1.29
CA THR A 145 12.58 -0.88 -0.58
C THR A 145 12.72 -0.56 0.90
N LEU A 146 12.01 -1.30 1.75
CA LEU A 146 12.23 -1.30 3.19
C LEU A 146 13.00 -2.56 3.59
N SER A 147 13.98 -2.39 4.46
CA SER A 147 14.79 -3.43 5.08
C SER A 147 14.49 -3.47 6.58
N PHE A 148 13.80 -4.52 7.02
CA PHE A 148 13.46 -4.72 8.43
C PHE A 148 14.68 -5.24 9.17
N THR A 149 15.13 -4.54 10.20
CA THR A 149 16.42 -4.83 10.86
C THR A 149 16.27 -5.54 12.19
N ASP A 150 15.09 -5.47 12.82
CA ASP A 150 14.84 -6.01 14.15
C ASP A 150 13.99 -7.30 14.10
N ALA A 151 14.24 -8.23 15.04
CA ALA A 151 13.51 -9.48 15.13
C ALA A 151 12.06 -9.31 15.66
N SER A 152 11.76 -8.17 16.28
CA SER A 152 10.40 -7.79 16.72
C SER A 152 9.47 -7.41 15.57
N CYS A 153 9.99 -7.24 14.36
CA CYS A 153 9.17 -7.02 13.17
C CYS A 153 8.33 -8.26 12.84
N ALA A 154 7.04 -8.08 12.55
CA ALA A 154 6.17 -9.17 12.11
C ALA A 154 6.67 -9.86 10.82
N THR A 155 7.34 -9.09 9.96
CA THR A 155 8.03 -9.58 8.76
C THR A 155 9.33 -10.35 9.09
N GLY A 156 9.87 -10.20 10.29
CA GLY A 156 11.17 -10.73 10.72
C GLY A 156 12.34 -9.82 10.36
N SER A 157 13.51 -10.13 10.92
CA SER A 157 14.75 -9.39 10.64
C SER A 157 15.37 -9.78 9.31
N ARG A 158 16.08 -8.85 8.67
CA ARG A 158 16.84 -9.00 7.41
C ARG A 158 15.96 -9.33 6.20
N VAL A 159 14.69 -8.94 6.24
CA VAL A 159 13.79 -9.05 5.10
C VAL A 159 13.74 -7.73 4.36
N ASN A 160 13.84 -7.81 3.04
CA ASN A 160 13.63 -6.67 2.14
C ASN A 160 12.23 -6.76 1.54
N MET A 161 11.51 -5.65 1.56
CA MET A 161 10.17 -5.53 1.01
C MET A 161 10.14 -4.40 -0.01
N PRO A 162 9.81 -4.67 -1.28
CA PRO A 162 9.50 -3.60 -2.22
C PRO A 162 8.24 -2.87 -1.76
N VAL A 163 8.28 -1.55 -1.83
CA VAL A 163 7.19 -0.67 -1.42
C VAL A 163 6.95 0.40 -2.47
N GLU A 164 5.71 0.86 -2.53
CA GLU A 164 5.31 2.08 -3.25
C GLU A 164 4.83 3.11 -2.22
N ALA A 165 5.21 4.37 -2.41
CA ALA A 165 4.72 5.47 -1.60
C ALA A 165 4.07 6.57 -2.45
N THR A 166 3.02 7.20 -1.93
CA THR A 166 2.33 8.33 -2.57
C THR A 166 1.91 9.34 -1.52
N VAL A 167 1.72 10.61 -1.90
CA VAL A 167 1.17 11.65 -1.02
C VAL A 167 -0.04 12.28 -1.69
N VAL A 168 -1.20 12.20 -1.04
CA VAL A 168 -2.42 12.83 -1.54
C VAL A 168 -3.07 13.55 -0.37
N ASN A 169 -3.44 14.83 -0.56
CA ASN A 169 -4.07 15.65 0.47
C ASN A 169 -3.29 15.68 1.81
N ASN A 170 -1.96 15.82 1.73
CA ASN A 170 -1.05 15.79 2.88
C ASN A 170 -1.08 14.49 3.72
N GLN A 171 -1.57 13.40 3.11
CA GLN A 171 -1.47 12.06 3.67
C GLN A 171 -0.53 11.23 2.82
N MET A 172 0.56 10.79 3.43
CA MET A 172 1.45 9.80 2.86
C MET A 172 0.84 8.42 3.05
N THR A 173 0.82 7.64 1.97
CA THR A 173 0.52 6.20 2.03
C THR A 173 1.75 5.45 1.54
N ILE A 174 2.22 4.48 2.33
CA ILE A 174 3.26 3.51 1.92
C ILE A 174 2.64 2.13 1.99
N VAL A 175 2.78 1.36 0.91
CA VAL A 175 2.31 -0.02 0.81
C VAL A 175 3.38 -0.90 0.24
N GLY A 176 3.44 -2.15 0.70
CA GLY A 176 4.29 -3.15 0.08
C GLY A 176 3.95 -4.55 0.55
N VAL A 177 4.36 -5.52 -0.25
CA VAL A 177 4.28 -6.94 0.09
C VAL A 177 5.63 -7.56 -0.17
N THR A 178 6.01 -8.57 0.62
CA THR A 178 7.18 -9.37 0.26
C THR A 178 6.99 -9.99 -1.13
N PRO A 179 8.07 -10.28 -1.88
CA PRO A 179 7.94 -10.92 -3.19
C PRO A 179 7.17 -12.25 -3.15
N GLN A 180 7.24 -12.97 -2.03
CA GLN A 180 6.50 -14.21 -1.78
C GLN A 180 5.04 -13.97 -1.33
N ARG A 181 4.63 -12.71 -1.17
CA ARG A 181 3.30 -12.27 -0.68
C ARG A 181 2.92 -12.90 0.66
N THR A 182 3.91 -13.02 1.54
CA THR A 182 3.74 -13.63 2.86
C THR A 182 3.53 -12.62 3.97
N THR A 183 4.01 -11.39 3.78
CA THR A 183 3.79 -10.29 4.73
C THR A 183 3.60 -8.98 3.96
N ALA A 184 2.98 -8.02 4.63
CA ALA A 184 2.63 -6.72 4.08
C ALA A 184 3.12 -5.60 5.00
N PHE A 185 3.39 -4.45 4.41
CA PHE A 185 3.57 -3.19 5.10
C PHE A 185 2.49 -2.22 4.63
N TYR A 186 1.88 -1.51 5.57
CA TYR A 186 0.99 -0.40 5.31
C TYR A 186 1.25 0.71 6.32
N LEU A 187 1.38 1.93 5.81
CA LEU A 187 1.40 3.13 6.62
C LEU A 187 0.53 4.18 5.94
N ALA A 188 -0.46 4.72 6.65
CA ALA A 188 -1.02 6.03 6.35
C ALA A 188 -0.54 7.01 7.42
N ALA A 189 0.12 8.08 6.99
CA ALA A 189 0.79 9.02 7.87
C ALA A 189 0.58 10.47 7.44
N THR A 190 0.70 11.37 8.42
CA THR A 190 0.71 12.82 8.22
C THR A 190 1.98 13.40 8.85
N ARG A 191 2.31 14.65 8.50
CA ARG A 191 3.33 15.43 9.18
C ARG A 191 2.73 16.33 10.24
#